data_AF-A0AAN9AF02-F1
#
_entry.id   AF-A0AAN9AF02-F1
#
_cell.length_a   1.000
_cell.length_b   1.000
_cell.length_c   1.000
_cell.angle_alpha   90.00
_cell.angle_beta   90.00
_cell.angle_gamma   90.00
#
_symmetry.space_group_name_H-M   'P 1'
#
loop_
_entity.id
_entity.type
_entity.pdbx_description
1 polymer ?
#
loop_
_entity_poly.entity_id
_entity_poly.type
_entity_poly.pdbx_seq_one_letter_code
_entity_poly.pdbx_strand_id
1 'polypeptide(L)'
;MEMNQSAASVSFGKKNGCYLNRGVLVLLGLLFISAIVATGLIVYYYAPQVRDTQKEELSTLPKTSSDIENPLVTTASPVTPPKKEKRDIRLPRSIKPLHYVVKLQPFINGNFSIMGYVQIEMEVLEPTKNISLHILDIITKNETIKLLPSNSLEGPGLGIDRHAYDPVRQFYIAHLARPLERGKKYVLSMNFEGHLNDQLHGFYRSSYEDAKGEKVLLACTQFQPTDARRAFPCFDEPGLKATFEIYLGRTENMSSISNMPIYETFP
;
A
#
# COMPACT_ATOMS: atom_id res chain seq x y z
N MET A 1 -58.16 20.17 6.92
CA MET A 1 -56.76 19.92 6.51
C MET A 1 -56.46 18.48 6.88
N GLU A 2 -56.74 17.56 5.96
CA GLU A 2 -56.52 16.13 6.17
C GLU A 2 -55.03 15.80 6.08
N MET A 3 -54.52 15.14 7.13
CA MET A 3 -53.19 14.56 7.18
C MET A 3 -53.23 13.24 6.40
N ASN A 4 -52.68 13.22 5.19
CA ASN A 4 -52.53 12.00 4.41
C ASN A 4 -51.14 11.38 4.68
N GLN A 5 -51.11 10.38 5.56
CA GLN A 5 -49.91 9.60 5.89
C GLN A 5 -49.80 8.46 4.88
N SER A 6 -48.96 8.64 3.84
CA SER A 6 -48.66 7.58 2.88
C SER A 6 -47.62 6.63 3.47
N ALA A 7 -48.05 5.41 3.79
CA ALA A 7 -47.18 4.31 4.19
C ALA A 7 -46.41 3.78 2.96
N ALA A 8 -45.09 3.95 2.96
CA ALA A 8 -44.22 3.36 1.94
C ALA A 8 -44.15 1.84 2.11
N SER A 9 -44.75 1.09 1.18
CA SER A 9 -44.64 -0.36 1.11
C SER A 9 -43.27 -0.75 0.52
N VAL A 10 -42.41 -1.35 1.34
CA VAL A 10 -41.14 -1.94 0.89
C VAL A 10 -41.44 -3.26 0.18
N SER A 11 -41.28 -3.28 -1.15
CA SER A 11 -41.38 -4.48 -1.97
C SER A 11 -39.98 -5.09 -2.16
N PHE A 12 -39.69 -6.21 -1.51
CA PHE A 12 -38.51 -7.01 -1.82
C PHE A 12 -38.74 -7.86 -3.06
N GLY A 13 -38.05 -7.50 -4.15
CA GLY A 13 -38.01 -8.30 -5.37
C GLY A 13 -37.46 -9.72 -5.10
N LYS A 14 -38.27 -10.73 -5.40
CA LYS A 14 -37.91 -12.14 -5.28
C LYS A 14 -36.79 -12.47 -6.28
N LYS A 15 -35.60 -12.80 -5.77
CA LYS A 15 -34.47 -13.24 -6.61
C LYS A 15 -34.84 -14.54 -7.34
N ASN A 16 -34.75 -14.53 -8.67
CA ASN A 16 -34.93 -15.72 -9.50
C ASN A 16 -33.82 -16.74 -9.16
N GLY A 17 -34.22 -17.88 -8.59
CA GLY A 17 -33.31 -19.00 -8.35
C GLY A 17 -32.84 -19.60 -9.68
N CYS A 18 -31.53 -19.82 -9.81
CA CYS A 18 -30.94 -20.53 -10.94
C CYS A 18 -31.04 -22.05 -10.66
N TYR A 19 -31.85 -22.76 -11.44
CA TYR A 19 -32.00 -24.21 -11.30
C TYR A 19 -31.01 -24.91 -12.24
N LEU A 20 -29.89 -25.39 -11.69
CA LEU A 20 -28.97 -26.23 -12.45
C LEU A 20 -29.52 -27.65 -12.56
N ASN A 21 -29.61 -28.16 -13.79
CA ASN A 21 -29.94 -29.56 -14.04
C ASN A 21 -28.86 -30.47 -13.41
N ARG A 22 -29.26 -31.61 -12.83
CA ARG A 22 -28.34 -32.58 -12.20
C ARG A 22 -27.19 -32.99 -13.13
N GLY A 23 -27.46 -33.13 -14.44
CA GLY A 23 -26.41 -33.42 -15.42
C GLY A 23 -25.35 -32.31 -15.56
N VAL A 24 -25.77 -31.04 -15.47
CA VAL A 24 -24.85 -29.88 -15.52
C VAL A 24 -24.00 -29.82 -14.25
N LEU A 25 -24.58 -30.13 -13.10
CA LEU A 25 -23.84 -30.16 -11.83
C LEU A 25 -22.74 -31.24 -11.83
N VAL A 26 -23.04 -32.42 -12.38
CA VAL A 26 -22.06 -33.51 -12.52
C VAL A 26 -20.95 -33.13 -13.50
N LEU A 27 -21.30 -32.51 -14.64
CA LEU A 27 -20.32 -32.04 -15.62
C LEU A 27 -19.37 -30.99 -15.01
N LEU A 28 -19.91 -30.01 -14.27
CA LEU A 28 -19.10 -28.99 -13.59
C LEU A 28 -18.20 -29.59 -12.52
N GLY A 29 -18.69 -30.59 -11.76
CA GLY A 29 -17.89 -31.32 -10.78
C GLY A 29 -16.73 -32.08 -11.42
N LEU A 30 -16.97 -32.76 -12.55
CA LEU A 30 -15.92 -33.48 -13.29
C LEU A 30 -14.88 -32.52 -13.87
N LEU A 31 -15.31 -31.38 -14.42
CA LEU A 31 -14.40 -30.35 -14.91
C LEU A 31 -13.53 -29.78 -13.79
N PHE A 32 -14.11 -29.49 -12.63
CA PHE A 32 -13.36 -28.99 -11.48
C PHE A 32 -12.30 -29.99 -10.99
N ILE A 33 -12.65 -31.27 -10.89
CA ILE A 33 -11.69 -32.33 -10.52
C ILE A 33 -10.59 -32.46 -11.58
N SER A 34 -10.94 -32.43 -12.87
CA SER A 34 -9.94 -32.48 -13.95
C SER A 34 -8.97 -31.30 -13.91
N ALA A 35 -9.46 -30.09 -13.56
CA ALA A 35 -8.63 -28.90 -13.44
C ALA A 35 -7.64 -29.02 -12.29
N ILE A 36 -8.08 -29.53 -11.13
CA ILE A 36 -7.19 -29.77 -9.97
C ILE A 36 -6.10 -30.78 -10.33
N VAL A 37 -6.45 -31.89 -10.99
CA VAL A 37 -5.47 -32.91 -11.40
C VAL A 37 -4.49 -32.34 -12.42
N ALA A 38 -4.98 -31.57 -13.42
CA ALA A 38 -4.13 -30.92 -14.40
C ALA A 38 -3.17 -29.92 -13.76
N THR A 39 -3.65 -29.07 -12.82
CA THR A 39 -2.78 -28.14 -12.08
C THR A 39 -1.77 -28.89 -11.23
N GLY A 40 -2.16 -29.98 -10.56
CA GLY A 40 -1.25 -30.83 -9.79
C GLY A 40 -0.15 -31.46 -10.65
N LEU A 41 -0.49 -31.94 -11.85
CA LEU A 41 0.46 -32.49 -12.81
C LEU A 41 1.38 -31.41 -13.39
N ILE A 42 0.85 -30.22 -13.69
CA ILE A 42 1.67 -29.09 -14.16
C ILE A 42 2.66 -28.68 -13.07
N VAL A 43 2.23 -28.56 -11.82
CA VAL A 43 3.14 -28.28 -10.70
C VAL A 43 4.14 -29.41 -10.53
N TYR A 44 3.75 -30.68 -10.67
CA TYR A 44 4.67 -31.80 -10.55
C TYR A 44 5.74 -31.83 -11.66
N TYR A 45 5.35 -31.58 -12.91
CA TYR A 45 6.25 -31.63 -14.07
C TYR A 45 7.07 -30.35 -14.27
N TYR A 46 6.53 -29.20 -13.87
CA TYR A 46 7.18 -27.90 -14.07
C TYR A 46 7.66 -27.25 -12.76
N ALA A 47 7.46 -27.88 -11.60
CA ALA A 47 8.20 -27.46 -10.41
C ALA A 47 9.70 -27.67 -10.69
N PRO A 48 10.51 -26.60 -10.67
CA PRO A 48 11.95 -26.76 -10.79
C PRO A 48 12.43 -27.64 -9.63
N GLN A 49 13.20 -28.68 -9.94
CA GLN A 49 13.99 -29.42 -8.96
C GLN A 49 14.94 -28.44 -8.26
N VAL A 50 14.47 -27.81 -7.19
CA VAL A 50 15.34 -27.20 -6.17
C VAL A 50 15.68 -28.28 -5.15
N ARG A 51 16.26 -29.36 -5.65
CA ARG A 51 17.04 -30.34 -4.92
C ARG A 51 18.21 -30.67 -5.83
N ASP A 52 19.40 -30.64 -5.26
CA ASP A 52 20.69 -30.84 -5.93
C ASP A 52 21.30 -29.63 -6.67
N THR A 53 21.31 -28.45 -6.03
CA THR A 53 22.34 -27.42 -6.33
C THR A 53 23.01 -26.89 -5.06
N GLN A 54 23.32 -27.80 -4.13
CA GLN A 54 24.24 -27.53 -3.03
C GLN A 54 25.26 -28.66 -2.80
N LYS A 55 25.47 -29.54 -3.79
CA LYS A 55 26.46 -30.64 -3.72
C LYS A 55 27.66 -30.51 -4.67
N GLU A 56 27.71 -29.50 -5.53
CA GLU A 56 28.83 -29.31 -6.48
C GLU A 56 29.33 -27.87 -6.47
N GLU A 57 29.81 -27.36 -5.34
CA GLU A 57 30.69 -26.17 -5.35
C GLU A 57 31.75 -26.20 -4.24
N LEU A 58 32.09 -27.39 -3.72
CA LEU A 58 33.22 -27.54 -2.82
C LEU A 58 33.98 -28.85 -3.07
N SER A 59 34.55 -29.00 -4.27
CA SER A 59 35.50 -30.08 -4.53
C SER A 59 36.45 -29.79 -5.69
N THR A 60 37.25 -28.72 -5.60
CA THR A 60 38.51 -28.61 -6.36
C THR A 60 39.52 -27.74 -5.63
N LEU A 61 40.38 -28.35 -4.79
CA LEU A 61 41.82 -28.03 -4.66
C LEU A 61 42.49 -29.10 -3.76
N PRO A 62 43.79 -29.40 -3.97
CA PRO A 62 44.36 -30.74 -3.88
C PRO A 62 44.76 -31.21 -2.47
N LYS A 63 44.77 -32.54 -2.31
CA LYS A 63 45.26 -33.31 -1.16
C LYS A 63 46.80 -33.24 -1.01
N THR A 64 47.25 -33.41 0.24
CA THR A 64 48.42 -34.17 0.77
C THR A 64 48.97 -33.39 1.98
N SER A 65 49.13 -33.87 3.23
CA SER A 65 49.53 -35.16 3.84
C SER A 65 48.98 -35.22 5.30
N SER A 66 48.51 -36.38 5.80
CA SER A 66 49.13 -37.25 6.84
C SER A 66 49.32 -36.54 8.21
N ASP A 67 48.87 -37.00 9.39
CA ASP A 67 48.84 -38.34 10.01
C ASP A 67 47.97 -38.38 11.30
N ILE A 68 47.40 -39.57 11.58
CA ILE A 68 47.24 -40.30 12.87
C ILE A 68 46.60 -39.62 14.12
N GLU A 69 45.42 -40.10 14.57
CA GLU A 69 45.13 -40.87 15.83
C GLU A 69 43.66 -40.73 16.33
N ASN A 70 43.07 -41.84 16.81
CA ASN A 70 41.68 -42.02 17.33
C ASN A 70 41.67 -41.90 18.90
N PRO A 71 40.54 -42.09 19.64
CA PRO A 71 39.17 -41.54 19.55
C PRO A 71 38.60 -41.09 20.94
N LEU A 72 37.52 -40.28 21.02
CA LEU A 72 36.67 -40.25 22.23
C LEU A 72 35.22 -39.75 21.97
N VAL A 73 34.30 -40.30 22.77
CA VAL A 73 32.83 -40.39 22.66
C VAL A 73 32.10 -39.17 23.28
N THR A 74 30.84 -38.93 22.85
CA THR A 74 29.74 -38.17 23.53
C THR A 74 29.80 -36.64 23.32
N THR A 75 28.82 -35.92 22.76
CA THR A 75 27.37 -35.86 23.05
C THR A 75 26.67 -35.09 21.91
N ALA A 76 25.54 -35.56 21.39
CA ALA A 76 24.76 -34.79 20.40
C ALA A 76 23.94 -33.68 21.10
N SER A 77 24.19 -32.42 20.73
CA SER A 77 23.31 -31.29 21.07
C SER A 77 22.25 -31.09 19.99
N PRO A 78 21.00 -30.70 20.34
CA PRO A 78 19.91 -30.61 19.38
C PRO A 78 20.04 -29.35 18.52
N VAL A 79 19.89 -29.51 17.20
CA VAL A 79 19.86 -28.42 16.21
C VAL A 79 18.58 -27.60 16.43
N THR A 80 18.75 -26.34 16.83
CA THR A 80 17.64 -25.38 16.96
C THR A 80 17.22 -24.90 15.56
N PRO A 81 15.92 -24.91 15.21
CA PRO A 81 15.45 -24.40 13.91
C PRO A 81 15.64 -22.88 13.79
N PRO A 82 15.80 -22.33 12.57
CA PRO A 82 16.09 -20.92 12.36
C PRO A 82 14.96 -20.03 12.88
N LYS A 83 15.32 -19.10 13.76
CA LYS A 83 14.42 -18.14 14.40
C LYS A 83 13.84 -17.20 13.33
N LYS A 84 12.52 -17.24 13.14
CA LYS A 84 11.76 -16.30 12.29
C LYS A 84 11.98 -14.88 12.84
N GLU A 85 12.77 -14.05 12.16
CA GLU A 85 13.02 -12.68 12.60
C GLU A 85 11.71 -11.88 12.61
N LYS A 86 11.36 -11.35 13.79
CA LYS A 86 10.17 -10.52 13.98
C LYS A 86 10.43 -9.16 13.32
N ARG A 87 9.90 -8.97 12.11
CA ARG A 87 9.98 -7.69 11.39
C ARG A 87 9.10 -6.66 12.11
N ASP A 88 9.68 -5.53 12.50
CA ASP A 88 8.91 -4.41 13.07
C ASP A 88 8.09 -3.73 11.97
N ILE A 89 6.80 -3.54 12.22
CA ILE A 89 5.83 -2.91 11.32
C ILE A 89 5.65 -1.42 11.62
N ARG A 90 6.24 -0.91 12.70
CA ARG A 90 6.16 0.49 13.09
C ARG A 90 7.16 1.33 12.33
N LEU A 91 6.80 2.57 12.06
CA LEU A 91 7.71 3.56 11.52
C LEU A 91 8.82 3.90 12.54
N PRO A 92 10.06 4.18 12.08
CA PRO A 92 11.09 4.74 12.93
C PRO A 92 10.64 6.05 13.59
N ARG A 93 11.07 6.28 14.83
CA ARG A 93 10.75 7.51 15.59
C ARG A 93 11.73 8.65 15.39
N SER A 94 12.70 8.48 14.48
CA SER A 94 13.72 9.48 14.17
C SER A 94 13.17 10.73 13.48
N ILE A 95 11.98 10.65 12.89
CA ILE A 95 11.35 11.75 12.15
C ILE A 95 9.91 11.94 12.64
N LYS A 96 9.51 13.19 12.81
CA LYS A 96 8.15 13.59 13.19
C LYS A 96 7.55 14.48 12.09
N PRO A 97 6.35 14.15 11.55
CA PRO A 97 5.66 15.05 10.62
C PRO A 97 5.14 16.29 11.37
N LEU A 98 5.13 17.43 10.68
CA LEU A 98 4.63 18.70 11.21
C LEU A 98 3.42 19.19 10.42
N HIS A 99 3.54 19.23 9.09
CA HIS A 99 2.54 19.80 8.21
C HIS A 99 2.49 19.05 6.87
N TYR A 100 1.29 18.89 6.34
CA TYR A 100 1.02 18.27 5.05
C TYR A 100 0.34 19.27 4.12
N VAL A 101 0.82 19.34 2.87
CA VAL A 101 0.03 19.84 1.74
C VAL A 101 -0.35 18.64 0.88
N VAL A 102 -1.63 18.34 0.79
CA VAL A 102 -2.15 17.20 0.03
C VAL A 102 -3.02 17.73 -1.09
N LYS A 103 -2.66 17.42 -2.34
CA LYS A 103 -3.47 17.72 -3.52
C LYS A 103 -3.95 16.41 -4.12
N LEU A 104 -5.27 16.26 -4.27
CA LEU A 104 -5.89 15.07 -4.84
C LEU A 104 -6.82 15.48 -5.98
N GLN A 105 -6.63 14.90 -7.16
CA GLN A 105 -7.50 15.09 -8.30
C GLN A 105 -8.07 13.74 -8.76
N PRO A 106 -9.26 13.35 -8.26
CA PRO A 106 -9.95 12.14 -8.69
C PRO A 106 -10.65 12.33 -10.04
N PHE A 107 -10.50 11.36 -10.95
CA PHE A 107 -11.20 11.31 -12.24
C PHE A 107 -12.44 10.40 -12.14
N ILE A 108 -13.47 10.85 -11.41
CA ILE A 108 -14.66 10.07 -11.03
C ILE A 108 -15.49 9.62 -12.24
N ASN A 109 -15.63 10.47 -13.26
CA ASN A 109 -16.40 10.16 -14.48
C ASN A 109 -15.51 9.67 -15.64
N GLY A 110 -14.27 9.25 -15.32
CA GLY A 110 -13.29 8.81 -16.30
C GLY A 110 -12.80 7.41 -16.00
N ASN A 111 -11.48 7.27 -15.89
CA ASN A 111 -10.79 6.01 -15.62
C ASN A 111 -10.66 5.69 -14.12
N PHE A 112 -11.30 6.47 -13.24
CA PHE A 112 -11.20 6.35 -11.78
C PHE A 112 -9.77 6.50 -11.24
N SER A 113 -8.85 7.10 -11.99
CA SER A 113 -7.52 7.40 -11.47
C SER A 113 -7.56 8.59 -10.51
N ILE A 114 -6.52 8.69 -9.69
CA ILE A 114 -6.25 9.83 -8.82
C ILE A 114 -4.88 10.34 -9.19
N MET A 115 -4.79 11.60 -9.59
CA MET A 115 -3.51 12.30 -9.65
C MET A 115 -3.28 13.00 -8.31
N GLY A 116 -2.17 12.68 -7.68
CA GLY A 116 -1.86 13.14 -6.34
C GLY A 116 -0.51 13.85 -6.24
N TYR A 117 -0.46 14.82 -5.34
CA TYR A 117 0.78 15.43 -4.87
C TYR A 117 0.73 15.52 -3.36
N VAL A 118 1.85 15.18 -2.71
CA VAL A 118 2.02 15.38 -1.27
C VAL A 118 3.31 16.15 -1.02
N GLN A 119 3.23 17.11 -0.11
CA GLN A 119 4.37 17.77 0.51
C GLN A 119 4.27 17.58 2.01
N ILE A 120 5.35 17.13 2.63
CA ILE A 120 5.40 16.83 4.07
C ILE A 120 6.56 17.60 4.68
N GLU A 121 6.25 18.59 5.50
CA GLU A 121 7.24 19.18 6.41
C GLU A 121 7.43 18.25 7.61
N MET A 122 8.68 17.97 7.93
CA MET A 122 9.07 17.06 8.99
C MET A 122 10.26 17.59 9.80
N GLU A 123 10.29 17.25 11.08
CA GLU A 123 11.39 17.52 12.01
C GLU A 123 12.15 16.24 12.30
N VAL A 124 13.49 16.34 12.32
CA VAL A 124 14.37 15.21 12.61
C VAL A 124 14.69 15.19 14.09
N LEU A 125 14.25 14.16 14.79
CA LEU A 125 14.46 13.98 16.22
C LEU A 125 15.79 13.27 16.53
N GLU A 126 16.21 12.39 15.61
CA GLU A 126 17.46 11.63 15.69
C GLU A 126 18.12 11.57 14.31
N PRO A 127 19.47 11.71 14.21
CA PRO A 127 20.14 11.66 12.92
C PRO A 127 19.84 10.35 12.17
N THR A 128 19.38 10.46 10.92
CA THR A 128 18.96 9.30 10.12
C THR A 128 19.26 9.48 8.64
N LYS A 129 19.57 8.38 7.97
CA LYS A 129 19.74 8.32 6.50
C LYS A 129 18.50 7.82 5.77
N ASN A 130 17.42 7.52 6.48
CA ASN A 130 16.22 6.94 5.89
C ASN A 130 14.99 7.77 6.25
N ILE A 131 14.19 8.10 5.25
CA ILE A 131 12.81 8.57 5.45
C ILE A 131 11.89 7.42 5.07
N SER A 132 11.05 6.98 6.00
CA SER A 132 10.08 5.91 5.76
C SER A 132 8.67 6.44 5.89
N LEU A 133 7.83 6.16 4.89
CA LEU A 133 6.40 6.52 4.87
C LEU A 133 5.57 5.27 4.63
N HIS A 134 4.34 5.26 5.13
CA HIS A 134 3.37 4.26 4.72
C HIS A 134 2.85 4.55 3.30
N ILE A 135 2.73 3.49 2.50
CA ILE A 135 2.21 3.51 1.13
C ILE A 135 1.53 2.17 0.81
N LEU A 136 0.36 2.22 0.19
CA LEU A 136 -0.34 1.03 -0.29
C LEU A 136 -1.20 1.38 -1.50
N ASP A 137 -1.24 0.54 -2.52
CA ASP A 137 -2.11 0.69 -3.70
C ASP A 137 -2.02 2.05 -4.43
N ILE A 138 -0.89 2.73 -4.29
CA ILE A 138 -0.54 3.95 -5.03
C ILE A 138 0.88 3.83 -5.58
N ILE A 139 1.15 4.52 -6.68
CA ILE A 139 2.40 4.48 -7.42
C ILE A 139 3.06 5.86 -7.34
N THR A 140 4.20 5.94 -6.67
CA THR A 140 5.00 7.17 -6.59
C THR A 140 5.89 7.35 -7.81
N LYS A 141 5.99 8.58 -8.31
CA LYS A 141 6.89 8.96 -9.40
C LYS A 141 8.25 9.36 -8.83
N ASN A 142 9.18 8.41 -8.77
CA ASN A 142 10.50 8.58 -8.12
C ASN A 142 11.24 9.85 -8.58
N GLU A 143 11.18 10.17 -9.86
CA GLU A 143 11.79 11.35 -10.48
C GLU A 143 11.23 12.69 -9.98
N THR A 144 10.04 12.66 -9.37
CA THR A 144 9.40 13.85 -8.80
C THR A 144 9.72 14.04 -7.32
N ILE A 145 10.36 13.04 -6.70
CA ILE A 145 10.61 13.05 -5.26
C ILE A 145 11.75 14.02 -4.96
N LYS A 146 11.44 15.06 -4.18
CA LYS A 146 12.41 16.07 -3.76
C LYS A 146 12.43 16.18 -2.26
N LEU A 147 13.64 16.22 -1.71
CA LEU A 147 13.88 16.52 -0.30
C LEU A 147 14.61 17.86 -0.21
N LEU A 148 14.03 18.82 0.49
CA LEU A 148 14.59 20.18 0.62
C LEU A 148 14.67 20.57 2.10
N PRO A 149 15.61 21.44 2.50
CA PRO A 149 15.55 22.10 3.81
C PRO A 149 14.28 22.95 3.91
N SER A 150 13.61 22.99 5.08
CA SER A 150 12.37 23.79 5.23
C SER A 150 12.60 25.30 5.06
N ASN A 151 13.80 25.79 5.36
CA ASN A 151 14.18 27.20 5.18
C ASN A 151 14.52 27.59 3.74
N SER A 152 14.60 26.64 2.80
CA SER A 152 14.90 26.90 1.39
C SER A 152 14.25 25.83 0.51
N LEU A 153 13.09 26.18 -0.05
CA LEU A 153 12.33 25.31 -0.95
C LEU A 153 12.81 25.39 -2.41
N GLU A 154 13.95 26.05 -2.64
CA GLU A 154 14.55 26.22 -3.97
C GLU A 154 15.90 25.49 -4.05
N GLY A 155 16.25 25.04 -5.24
CA GLY A 155 17.52 24.35 -5.52
C GLY A 155 17.38 22.85 -5.83
N PRO A 156 18.50 22.14 -5.99
CA PRO A 156 18.53 20.76 -6.49
C PRO A 156 18.02 19.72 -5.48
N GLY A 157 17.75 20.11 -4.23
CA GLY A 157 17.39 19.19 -3.15
C GLY A 157 18.60 18.49 -2.52
N LEU A 158 18.34 17.81 -1.40
CA LEU A 158 19.25 16.85 -0.81
C LEU A 158 19.19 15.55 -1.62
N GLY A 159 20.36 14.94 -1.83
CA GLY A 159 20.48 13.71 -2.61
C GLY A 159 19.78 12.52 -1.96
N ILE A 160 18.85 11.92 -2.71
CA ILE A 160 18.27 10.60 -2.44
C ILE A 160 19.04 9.59 -3.31
N ASP A 161 19.75 8.66 -2.67
CA ASP A 161 20.56 7.64 -3.36
C ASP A 161 19.69 6.57 -3.99
N ARG A 162 18.64 6.14 -3.27
CA ARG A 162 17.80 5.02 -3.68
C ARG A 162 16.41 5.09 -3.07
N HIS A 163 15.42 4.72 -3.86
CA HIS A 163 14.06 4.45 -3.40
C HIS A 163 13.88 2.95 -3.20
N ALA A 164 13.29 2.55 -2.07
CA ALA A 164 12.95 1.17 -1.77
C ALA A 164 11.48 1.06 -1.34
N TYR A 165 10.89 -0.09 -1.63
CA TYR A 165 9.49 -0.39 -1.33
C TYR A 165 9.43 -1.71 -0.58
N ASP A 166 8.80 -1.72 0.60
CA ASP A 166 8.57 -2.91 1.40
C ASP A 166 7.06 -3.21 1.38
N PRO A 167 6.58 -4.13 0.52
CA PRO A 167 5.15 -4.42 0.43
C PRO A 167 4.60 -5.13 1.68
N VAL A 168 5.45 -5.79 2.47
CA VAL A 168 5.02 -6.48 3.69
C VAL A 168 4.75 -5.47 4.81
N ARG A 169 5.63 -4.47 4.95
CA ARG A 169 5.44 -3.37 5.90
C ARG A 169 4.58 -2.23 5.34
N GLN A 170 4.30 -2.26 4.04
CA GLN A 170 3.61 -1.21 3.30
C GLN A 170 4.37 0.11 3.37
N PHE A 171 5.70 0.07 3.18
CA PHE A 171 6.57 1.22 3.30
C PHE A 171 7.15 1.65 1.94
N TYR A 172 7.24 2.96 1.77
CA TYR A 172 8.21 3.62 0.91
C TYR A 172 9.39 4.05 1.78
N ILE A 173 10.61 3.87 1.29
CA ILE A 173 11.86 4.25 1.97
C ILE A 173 12.76 5.03 1.02
N ALA A 174 13.04 6.28 1.35
CA ALA A 174 14.09 7.08 0.71
C ALA A 174 15.39 6.90 1.47
N HIS A 175 16.40 6.32 0.81
CA HIS A 175 17.77 6.23 1.32
C HIS A 175 18.56 7.47 0.90
N LEU A 176 19.17 8.15 1.86
CA LEU A 176 19.82 9.43 1.67
C LEU A 176 21.35 9.28 1.67
N ALA A 177 22.02 10.08 0.83
CA ALA A 177 23.48 10.14 0.75
C ALA A 177 24.11 10.53 2.09
N ARG A 178 23.46 11.48 2.77
CA ARG A 178 23.93 12.08 4.03
C ARG A 178 22.83 11.97 5.08
N PRO A 179 23.21 11.79 6.36
CA PRO A 179 22.23 11.78 7.42
C PRO A 179 21.58 13.15 7.54
N LEU A 180 20.28 13.16 7.78
CA LEU A 180 19.57 14.36 8.21
C LEU A 180 19.99 14.72 9.62
N GLU A 181 20.06 16.02 9.90
CA GLU A 181 20.58 16.52 11.16
C GLU A 181 19.46 16.71 12.18
N ARG A 182 19.74 16.30 13.42
CA ARG A 182 18.81 16.46 14.54
C ARG A 182 18.42 17.93 14.74
N GLY A 183 17.14 18.18 15.01
CA GLY A 183 16.57 19.50 15.23
C GLY A 183 16.33 20.31 13.95
N LYS A 184 16.77 19.83 12.78
CA LYS A 184 16.49 20.48 11.51
C LYS A 184 15.16 20.01 10.93
N LYS A 185 14.56 20.89 10.13
CA LYS A 185 13.32 20.65 9.41
C LYS A 185 13.57 20.48 7.93
N TYR A 186 12.86 19.55 7.33
CA TYR A 186 12.96 19.22 5.91
C TYR A 186 11.56 19.08 5.32
N VAL A 187 11.49 19.23 4.00
CA VAL A 187 10.27 19.09 3.22
C VAL A 187 10.50 18.00 2.19
N LEU A 188 9.72 16.93 2.28
CA LEU A 188 9.66 15.87 1.26
C LEU A 188 8.42 16.10 0.40
N SER A 189 8.61 16.21 -0.91
CA SER A 189 7.51 16.32 -1.86
C SER A 189 7.59 15.22 -2.91
N MET A 190 6.43 14.77 -3.37
CA MET A 190 6.33 13.76 -4.43
C MET A 190 4.96 13.78 -5.13
N ASN A 191 4.97 13.47 -6.42
CA ASN A 191 3.76 13.11 -7.15
C ASN A 191 3.51 11.60 -7.06
N PHE A 192 2.23 11.23 -7.05
CA PHE A 192 1.80 9.85 -7.06
C PHE A 192 0.52 9.68 -7.87
N GLU A 193 0.27 8.45 -8.28
CA GLU A 193 -0.97 8.03 -8.92
C GLU A 193 -1.66 6.97 -8.07
N GLY A 194 -2.97 7.08 -7.93
CA GLY A 194 -3.80 6.11 -7.23
C GLY A 194 -5.01 5.72 -8.06
N HIS A 195 -5.86 4.87 -7.49
CA HIS A 195 -7.12 4.45 -8.10
C HIS A 195 -8.25 4.49 -7.07
N LEU A 196 -9.42 5.00 -7.49
CA LEU A 196 -10.64 4.94 -6.69
C LEU A 196 -11.17 3.50 -6.71
N ASN A 197 -10.81 2.73 -5.69
CA ASN A 197 -11.32 1.38 -5.45
C ASN A 197 -12.83 1.40 -5.12
N ASP A 198 -13.45 0.22 -5.08
CA ASP A 198 -14.85 0.00 -4.71
C ASP A 198 -15.02 -0.82 -3.41
N GLN A 199 -14.00 -0.78 -2.54
CA GLN A 199 -13.88 -1.60 -1.33
C GLN A 199 -14.20 -0.84 -0.04
N LEU A 200 -14.76 0.37 -0.13
CA LEU A 200 -15.17 1.22 0.99
C LEU A 200 -14.04 1.59 1.98
N HIS A 201 -12.79 1.61 1.52
CA HIS A 201 -11.62 1.99 2.32
C HIS A 201 -10.62 2.83 1.52
N GLY A 202 -9.82 3.62 2.22
CA GLY A 202 -8.89 4.56 1.59
C GLY A 202 -9.65 5.67 0.88
N PHE A 203 -9.23 6.05 -0.32
CA PHE A 203 -9.99 6.93 -1.19
C PHE A 203 -10.69 6.09 -2.26
N TYR A 204 -12.02 6.02 -2.19
CA TYR A 204 -12.82 5.04 -2.94
C TYR A 204 -14.01 5.72 -3.62
N ARG A 205 -14.56 5.04 -4.65
CA ARG A 205 -15.78 5.47 -5.34
C ARG A 205 -17.01 4.83 -4.73
N SER A 206 -18.08 5.60 -4.64
CA SER A 206 -19.42 5.13 -4.27
C SER A 206 -20.45 5.67 -5.26
N SER A 207 -21.70 5.20 -5.16
CA SER A 207 -22.80 5.67 -5.99
C SER A 207 -24.11 5.72 -5.25
N TYR A 208 -24.98 6.64 -5.64
CA TYR A 208 -26.37 6.72 -5.19
C TYR A 208 -27.28 7.00 -6.40
N GLU A 209 -28.59 6.82 -6.23
CA GLU A 209 -29.59 7.21 -7.22
C GLU A 209 -30.12 8.61 -6.87
N ASP A 210 -30.16 9.50 -7.86
CA ASP A 210 -30.73 10.83 -7.68
C ASP A 210 -32.27 10.80 -7.70
N ALA A 211 -32.90 11.97 -7.56
CA ALA A 211 -34.36 12.09 -7.58
C ALA A 211 -35.01 11.65 -8.92
N LYS A 212 -34.23 11.50 -9.98
CA LYS A 212 -34.68 11.03 -11.30
C LYS A 212 -34.43 9.52 -11.49
N GLY A 213 -33.83 8.84 -10.50
CA GLY A 213 -33.43 7.44 -10.59
C GLY A 213 -32.10 7.22 -11.31
N GLU A 214 -31.35 8.29 -11.61
CA GLU A 214 -30.07 8.19 -12.32
C GLU A 214 -28.94 7.90 -11.34
N LYS A 215 -28.03 7.00 -11.72
CA LYS A 215 -26.88 6.62 -10.90
C LYS A 215 -25.84 7.73 -10.93
N VAL A 216 -25.60 8.35 -9.78
CA VAL A 216 -24.58 9.38 -9.58
C VAL A 216 -23.38 8.79 -8.83
N LEU A 217 -22.18 9.02 -9.37
CA LEU A 217 -20.92 8.61 -8.76
C LEU A 217 -20.37 9.70 -7.83
N LEU A 218 -19.73 9.28 -6.75
CA LEU A 218 -18.98 10.14 -5.84
C LEU A 218 -17.65 9.48 -5.45
N ALA A 219 -16.71 10.28 -4.95
CA ALA A 219 -15.52 9.80 -4.28
C ALA A 219 -15.57 10.21 -2.81
N CYS A 220 -15.19 9.30 -1.92
CA CYS A 220 -15.21 9.53 -0.49
C CYS A 220 -14.08 8.76 0.19
N THR A 221 -13.76 9.15 1.42
CA THR A 221 -12.64 8.60 2.17
C THR A 221 -13.10 7.83 3.40
N GLN A 222 -12.43 6.71 3.67
CA GLN A 222 -12.53 5.95 4.92
C GLN A 222 -11.14 5.48 5.28
N PHE A 223 -10.46 6.21 6.18
CA PHE A 223 -9.06 5.96 6.49
C PHE A 223 -8.84 5.10 7.72
N GLN A 224 -9.85 4.92 8.57
CA GLN A 224 -9.67 4.12 9.78
C GLN A 224 -9.62 2.62 9.43
N PRO A 225 -8.67 1.85 10.00
CA PRO A 225 -7.61 2.31 10.92
C PRO A 225 -6.30 2.74 10.25
N THR A 226 -5.98 2.24 9.05
CA THR A 226 -4.65 2.37 8.41
C THR A 226 -4.74 2.51 6.90
N ASP A 227 -5.78 3.17 6.40
CA ASP A 227 -6.04 3.28 4.96
C ASP A 227 -5.78 4.68 4.40
N ALA A 228 -5.30 5.63 5.21
CA ALA A 228 -4.81 6.92 4.69
C ALA A 228 -3.65 6.73 3.71
N ARG A 229 -2.80 5.72 3.98
CA ARG A 229 -1.68 5.29 3.10
C ARG A 229 -2.11 4.83 1.70
N ARG A 230 -3.40 4.57 1.48
CA ARG A 230 -4.00 4.25 0.17
C ARG A 230 -4.44 5.47 -0.63
N ALA A 231 -4.53 6.62 0.03
CA ALA A 231 -4.92 7.88 -0.60
C ALA A 231 -3.71 8.77 -0.91
N PHE A 232 -2.69 8.75 -0.04
CA PHE A 232 -1.43 9.49 -0.22
C PHE A 232 -0.31 8.90 0.66
N PRO A 233 0.97 9.01 0.27
CA PRO A 233 2.09 8.58 1.10
C PRO A 233 2.15 9.39 2.40
N CYS A 234 2.16 8.74 3.57
CA CYS A 234 2.10 9.47 4.85
C CYS A 234 2.66 8.70 6.05
N PHE A 235 2.84 9.39 7.17
CA PHE A 235 3.19 8.81 8.46
C PHE A 235 1.91 8.26 9.14
N ASP A 236 1.32 7.22 8.56
CA ASP A 236 0.02 6.66 8.94
C ASP A 236 0.03 5.87 10.27
N GLU A 237 0.37 6.55 11.36
CA GLU A 237 0.22 6.08 12.74
C GLU A 237 -0.45 7.16 13.59
N PRO A 238 -1.44 6.82 14.44
CA PRO A 238 -2.22 7.82 15.20
C PRO A 238 -1.38 8.66 16.18
N GLY A 239 -0.19 8.19 16.55
CA GLY A 239 0.77 8.93 17.41
C GLY A 239 1.59 9.99 16.67
N LEU A 240 1.51 10.08 15.34
CA LEU A 240 2.27 11.00 14.49
C LEU A 240 1.35 12.07 13.92
N LYS A 241 0.83 12.93 14.80
CA LYS A 241 -0.08 14.03 14.42
C LYS A 241 0.65 15.13 13.66
N ALA A 242 -0.06 15.74 12.71
CA ALA A 242 0.36 16.89 11.92
C ALA A 242 -0.85 17.73 11.51
N THR A 243 -0.62 18.94 11.00
CA THR A 243 -1.67 19.76 10.36
C THR A 243 -1.76 19.45 8.87
N PHE A 244 -2.93 19.70 8.27
CA PHE A 244 -3.21 19.35 6.88
C PHE A 244 -3.81 20.55 6.13
N GLU A 245 -3.23 20.85 4.99
CA GLU A 245 -3.76 21.72 3.96
C GLU A 245 -4.16 20.84 2.76
N ILE A 246 -5.43 20.90 2.35
CA ILE A 246 -6.01 19.96 1.40
C ILE A 246 -6.55 20.72 0.19
N TYR A 247 -6.10 20.30 -0.99
CA TYR A 247 -6.62 20.74 -2.28
C TYR A 247 -7.33 19.57 -2.96
N LEU A 248 -8.56 19.78 -3.40
CA LEU A 248 -9.36 18.77 -4.09
C LEU A 248 -9.75 19.27 -5.49
N GLY A 249 -9.17 18.66 -6.52
CA GLY A 249 -9.58 18.87 -7.90
C GLY A 249 -10.94 18.23 -8.15
N ARG A 250 -11.85 18.95 -8.81
CA ARG A 250 -13.19 18.46 -9.16
C ARG A 250 -13.67 19.11 -10.46
N THR A 251 -14.68 18.50 -11.09
CA THR A 251 -15.42 19.15 -12.18
C THR A 251 -16.37 20.22 -11.62
N GLU A 252 -16.73 21.21 -12.43
CA GLU A 252 -17.57 22.34 -12.03
C GLU A 252 -18.93 21.92 -11.45
N ASN A 253 -19.49 20.82 -11.95
CA ASN A 253 -20.78 20.27 -11.52
C ASN A 253 -20.73 19.42 -10.24
N MET A 254 -19.56 19.29 -9.60
CA MET A 254 -19.41 18.56 -8.34
C MET A 254 -19.17 19.53 -7.17
N SER A 255 -19.36 19.06 -5.94
CA SER A 255 -18.97 19.79 -4.73
C SER A 255 -17.89 19.01 -3.98
N SER A 256 -17.00 19.72 -3.28
CA SER A 256 -15.94 19.12 -2.46
C SER A 256 -16.14 19.50 -1.00
N ILE A 257 -15.94 18.53 -0.10
CA ILE A 257 -16.00 18.74 1.36
C ILE A 257 -14.77 18.05 1.98
N SER A 258 -14.25 18.63 3.04
CA SER A 258 -13.15 18.08 3.84
C SER A 258 -13.37 18.39 5.32
N ASN A 259 -12.37 18.16 6.16
CA ASN A 259 -12.42 18.45 7.60
C ASN A 259 -12.64 19.93 7.91
N MET A 260 -12.11 20.83 7.08
CA MET A 260 -12.18 22.29 7.27
C MET A 260 -13.10 22.93 6.21
N PRO A 261 -13.67 24.13 6.49
CA PRO A 261 -14.40 24.90 5.50
C PRO A 261 -13.56 25.19 4.26
N ILE A 262 -14.23 25.35 3.12
CA ILE A 262 -13.59 25.75 1.86
C ILE A 262 -13.02 27.16 2.06
N TYR A 263 -11.71 27.31 1.83
CA TYR A 263 -11.04 28.61 1.88
C TYR A 263 -11.19 29.36 0.55
N GLU A 264 -10.92 28.68 -0.56
CA GLU A 264 -11.03 29.25 -1.91
C GLU A 264 -11.37 28.18 -2.95
N THR A 265 -11.75 28.62 -4.16
CA THR A 265 -11.94 27.77 -5.33
C THR A 265 -11.42 28.54 -6.54
N PHE A 266 -10.54 27.91 -7.32
CA PHE A 266 -9.92 28.49 -8.50
C PHE A 266 -9.90 27.46 -9.65
N PRO A 267 -9.91 27.92 -10.92
CA PRO A 267 -9.80 27.06 -12.09
C PRO A 267 -8.38 26.51 -12.31
#